data_AF-A0A2G5CV52-F1
#
_entry.id   AF-A0A2G5CV52-F1
#
_cell.length_a   1.000
_cell.length_b   1.000
_cell.length_c   1.000
_cell.angle_alpha   90.00
_cell.angle_beta   90.00
_cell.angle_gamma   90.00
#
_symmetry.space_group_name_H-M   'P 1'
#
loop_
_entity.id
_entity.type
_entity.pdbx_description
1 polymer ?
#
loop_
_entity_poly.entity_id
_entity_poly.type
_entity_poly.pdbx_seq_one_letter_code
_entity_poly.pdbx_strand_id
1 'polypeptide(L)'
;MASIQCVSSCISLRKQFPSINCSKTSNFIAHSTTTSYLKTLSFSRNVSETIFSNGSLTMKVVERPNRRSVVCEATPTTKKPDSAAKRARQAEKRRIYNKSKKSELKTRMKKVLDSLDVLKKKKDAQSEEILSIEKLIAEAYSAIDKAVKAGALHRNTGANRKSRLARRKKTVEILKGWYTPASSLKV
;
A
#
# COMPACT_ATOMS: atom_id res chain seq x y z
N MET A 1 30.96 21.73 -43.06
CA MET A 1 31.50 21.99 -41.72
C MET A 1 30.96 23.33 -41.24
N ALA A 2 30.12 23.32 -40.22
CA ALA A 2 29.67 24.55 -39.56
C ALA A 2 29.47 24.23 -38.08
N SER A 3 30.51 24.55 -37.31
CA SER A 3 30.51 24.49 -35.86
C SER A 3 29.82 25.74 -35.32
N ILE A 4 28.77 25.56 -34.51
CA ILE A 4 28.17 26.64 -33.73
C ILE A 4 28.33 26.26 -32.26
N GLN A 5 29.37 26.83 -31.64
CA GLN A 5 29.43 27.04 -30.20
C GLN A 5 28.89 28.45 -29.94
N CYS A 6 27.96 28.60 -28.99
CA CYS A 6 27.91 29.78 -28.13
C CYS A 6 27.02 29.58 -26.88
N VAL A 7 27.71 29.51 -25.75
CA VAL A 7 27.46 30.17 -24.45
C VAL A 7 26.07 30.19 -23.80
N SER A 8 25.97 29.39 -22.73
CA SER A 8 25.67 29.77 -21.34
C SER A 8 24.74 30.98 -21.08
N SER A 9 23.58 30.68 -20.50
CA SER A 9 22.89 31.55 -19.54
C SER A 9 22.03 30.70 -18.61
N CYS A 10 22.67 30.02 -17.66
CA CYS A 10 22.00 29.29 -16.59
C CYS A 10 21.47 30.29 -15.56
N ILE A 11 20.24 30.78 -15.76
CA ILE A 11 19.56 31.63 -14.78
C ILE A 11 19.22 30.78 -13.55
N SER A 12 20.09 30.84 -12.55
CA SER A 12 19.90 30.20 -11.25
C SER A 12 18.91 31.04 -10.43
N LEU A 13 17.62 30.71 -10.50
CA LEU A 13 16.59 31.28 -9.65
C LEU A 13 16.74 30.78 -8.21
N ARG A 14 17.50 31.53 -7.42
CA ARG A 14 17.62 31.39 -5.97
C ARG A 14 16.30 31.79 -5.32
N LYS A 15 15.34 30.86 -5.21
CA LYS A 15 14.14 31.07 -4.38
C LYS A 15 14.57 31.01 -2.91
N GLN A 16 14.58 32.18 -2.26
CA GLN A 16 14.68 32.28 -0.81
C GLN A 16 13.47 31.57 -0.19
N PHE A 17 13.72 30.52 0.58
CA PHE A 17 12.70 29.94 1.44
C PHE A 17 12.58 30.82 2.70
N PRO A 18 11.36 31.17 3.14
CA PRO A 18 11.20 31.84 4.43
C PRO A 18 11.63 30.89 5.56
N SER A 19 12.53 31.36 6.40
CA SER A 19 12.96 30.67 7.62
C SER A 19 11.80 30.61 8.60
N ILE A 20 11.20 29.42 8.77
CA ILE A 20 10.22 29.18 9.82
C ILE A 20 10.99 29.08 11.14
N ASN A 21 10.92 30.15 11.92
CA ASN A 21 11.49 30.23 13.26
C ASN A 21 10.56 29.46 14.22
N CYS A 22 10.98 28.27 14.67
CA CYS A 22 10.28 27.54 15.74
C CYS A 22 10.77 28.05 17.09
N SER A 23 10.15 29.11 17.61
CA SER A 23 10.27 29.51 19.00
C SER A 23 9.67 28.44 19.90
N LYS A 24 10.51 27.75 20.68
CA LYS A 24 10.06 26.91 21.79
C LYS A 24 9.34 27.80 22.81
N THR A 25 8.03 27.66 22.90
CA THR A 25 7.23 28.13 24.05
C THR A 25 6.73 26.90 24.79
N SER A 26 7.36 26.60 25.91
CA SER A 26 6.90 25.61 26.88
C SER A 26 5.68 26.16 27.61
N ASN A 27 4.49 25.84 27.11
CA ASN A 27 3.25 26.04 27.87
C ASN A 27 3.00 24.78 28.71
N PHE A 28 3.48 24.81 29.95
CA PHE A 28 3.00 23.93 31.01
C PHE A 28 1.53 24.26 31.27
N ILE A 29 0.64 23.34 30.91
CA ILE A 29 -0.74 23.36 31.39
C ILE A 29 -0.86 22.20 32.38
N ALA A 30 -0.80 22.53 33.66
CA ALA A 30 -1.10 21.63 34.75
C ALA A 30 -2.58 21.23 34.69
N HIS A 31 -2.86 19.92 34.72
CA HIS A 31 -4.19 19.40 35.06
C HIS A 31 -4.05 18.33 36.14
N SER A 32 -4.48 18.74 37.34
CA SER A 32 -5.16 18.00 38.40
C SER A 32 -5.00 16.49 38.47
N THR A 33 -4.43 16.07 39.59
CA THR A 33 -4.52 14.75 40.23
C THR A 33 -5.93 14.16 40.20
N THR A 34 -6.10 13.01 39.55
CA THR A 34 -7.18 12.06 39.84
C THR A 34 -6.60 10.65 39.91
N THR A 35 -6.62 10.11 41.12
CA THR A 35 -6.14 8.80 41.51
C THR A 35 -7.06 7.70 40.96
N SER A 36 -6.61 6.93 39.97
CA SER A 36 -7.29 5.70 39.55
C SER A 36 -6.48 4.48 39.99
N TYR A 37 -6.97 3.82 41.03
CA TYR A 37 -6.54 2.51 41.53
C TYR A 37 -6.43 1.49 40.39
N LEU A 38 -5.22 0.94 40.17
CA LEU A 38 -5.03 -0.30 39.42
C LEU A 38 -4.78 -1.45 40.41
N LYS A 39 -5.74 -2.37 40.47
CA LYS A 39 -5.69 -3.62 41.23
C LYS A 39 -4.55 -4.50 40.74
N THR A 40 -3.54 -4.74 41.57
CA THR A 40 -2.58 -5.82 41.41
C THR A 40 -3.23 -7.14 41.82
N LEU A 41 -3.35 -8.09 40.89
CA LEU A 41 -3.79 -9.46 41.17
C LEU A 41 -2.68 -10.18 41.96
N SER A 42 -2.92 -10.47 43.24
CA SER A 42 -2.09 -11.39 44.01
C SER A 42 -2.53 -12.82 43.71
N PHE A 43 -1.63 -13.62 43.16
CA PHE A 43 -1.79 -15.08 43.19
C PHE A 43 -1.33 -15.57 44.56
N SER A 44 -2.27 -15.91 45.44
CA SER A 44 -1.97 -16.62 46.69
C SER A 44 -1.51 -18.04 46.37
N ARG A 45 -0.25 -18.36 46.67
CA ARG A 45 0.22 -19.76 46.74
C ARG A 45 -0.24 -20.34 48.08
N ASN A 46 -1.40 -20.97 48.08
CA ASN A 46 -1.73 -21.95 49.12
C ASN A 46 -1.10 -23.28 48.69
N VAL A 47 0.02 -23.65 49.31
CA VAL A 47 0.49 -25.04 49.33
C VAL A 47 0.78 -25.37 50.78
N SER A 48 0.04 -26.36 51.28
CA SER A 48 0.01 -26.86 52.63
C SER A 48 1.35 -27.46 53.09
N GLU A 49 1.67 -27.22 54.36
CA GLU A 49 2.63 -27.97 55.17
C GLU A 49 2.28 -29.47 55.20
N THR A 50 3.22 -30.36 54.83
CA THR A 50 3.39 -31.68 55.44
C THR A 50 4.85 -32.15 55.32
N ILE A 51 5.57 -32.04 56.44
CA ILE A 51 6.36 -33.10 57.12
C ILE A 51 6.94 -34.19 56.20
N PHE A 52 8.27 -34.22 56.00
CA PHE A 52 9.06 -35.48 56.02
C PHE A 52 10.58 -35.21 56.06
N SER A 53 11.21 -35.87 57.06
CA SER A 53 12.60 -36.34 57.18
C SER A 53 13.78 -35.36 57.05
N ASN A 54 14.48 -35.21 58.18
CA ASN A 54 15.85 -34.73 58.29
C ASN A 54 16.81 -35.49 57.36
N GLY A 55 17.32 -34.81 56.33
CA GLY A 55 18.38 -35.31 55.48
C GLY A 55 19.38 -34.19 55.15
N SER A 56 20.51 -34.15 55.86
CA SER A 56 21.62 -33.24 55.56
C SER A 56 22.38 -33.76 54.33
N LEU A 57 21.97 -33.34 53.13
CA LEU A 57 22.72 -33.59 51.90
C LEU A 57 23.73 -32.46 51.68
N THR A 58 25.01 -32.78 51.91
CA THR A 58 26.13 -31.90 51.56
C THR A 58 26.30 -31.88 50.04
N MET A 59 25.97 -30.75 49.41
CA MET A 59 26.21 -30.56 47.98
C MET A 59 27.70 -30.23 47.79
N LYS A 60 28.51 -31.20 47.33
CA LYS A 60 29.86 -30.91 46.83
C LYS A 60 29.74 -30.17 45.49
N VAL A 61 30.32 -28.98 45.40
CA VAL A 61 30.48 -28.24 44.14
C VAL A 61 31.43 -29.03 43.24
N VAL A 62 30.92 -29.59 42.15
CA VAL A 62 31.73 -30.19 41.09
C VAL A 62 32.31 -29.05 40.25
N GLU A 63 33.58 -28.72 40.45
CA GLU A 63 34.32 -27.87 39.52
C GLU A 63 34.45 -28.61 38.18
N ARG A 64 33.73 -28.13 37.16
CA ARG A 64 33.85 -28.65 35.81
C ARG A 64 35.15 -28.12 35.19
N PRO A 65 36.03 -28.99 34.64
CA PRO A 65 37.27 -28.54 34.04
C PRO A 65 36.99 -27.60 32.88
N ASN A 66 37.77 -26.51 32.85
CA ASN A 66 37.74 -25.42 31.91
C ASN A 66 37.71 -25.95 30.46
N ARG A 67 36.53 -25.96 29.83
CA ARG A 67 36.41 -26.27 28.41
C ARG A 67 37.17 -25.19 27.65
N ARG A 68 38.30 -25.56 27.05
CA ARG A 68 39.05 -24.73 26.10
C ARG A 68 38.04 -24.08 25.15
N SER A 69 37.84 -22.79 25.29
CA SER A 69 36.96 -22.02 24.41
C SER A 69 37.61 -21.99 23.05
N VAL A 70 37.07 -22.76 22.10
CA VAL A 70 37.39 -22.58 20.69
C VAL A 70 36.89 -21.20 20.31
N VAL A 71 37.82 -20.26 20.13
CA VAL A 71 37.52 -18.93 19.61
C VAL A 71 37.13 -19.12 18.16
N CYS A 72 35.83 -19.09 17.87
CA CYS A 72 35.39 -18.82 16.51
C CYS A 72 35.83 -17.39 16.18
N GLU A 73 36.76 -17.22 15.24
CA GLU A 73 37.02 -15.90 14.66
C GLU A 73 35.71 -15.35 14.11
N ALA A 74 35.16 -14.37 14.84
CA ALA A 74 33.92 -13.72 14.50
C ALA A 74 34.14 -12.86 13.26
N THR A 75 33.63 -13.32 12.12
CA THR A 75 33.28 -12.42 11.02
C THR A 75 32.48 -11.24 11.60
N PRO A 76 32.71 -9.99 11.17
CA PRO A 76 32.12 -8.82 11.81
C PRO A 76 30.60 -8.81 11.61
N THR A 77 29.90 -9.37 12.59
CA THR A 77 28.44 -9.37 12.72
C THR A 77 28.00 -8.02 13.31
N THR A 78 28.32 -6.91 12.63
CA THR A 78 28.12 -5.54 13.15
C THR A 78 26.97 -4.78 12.51
N LYS A 79 26.13 -5.41 11.69
CA LYS A 79 24.90 -4.77 11.19
C LYS A 79 23.71 -5.17 12.05
N LYS A 80 23.32 -4.29 12.98
CA LYS A 80 22.05 -4.41 13.70
C LYS A 80 20.90 -4.54 12.68
N PRO A 81 19.84 -5.33 12.98
CA PRO A 81 18.70 -5.43 12.08
C PRO A 81 18.03 -4.06 11.93
N ASP A 82 18.34 -3.37 10.84
CA ASP A 82 17.75 -2.07 10.54
C ASP A 82 16.33 -2.26 9.99
N SER A 83 15.35 -1.93 10.83
CA SER A 83 13.94 -1.95 10.46
C SER A 83 13.64 -0.98 9.32
N ALA A 84 14.37 0.14 9.20
CA ALA A 84 14.21 1.12 8.13
C ALA A 84 14.67 0.52 6.79
N ALA A 85 15.89 -0.03 6.71
CA ALA A 85 16.36 -0.72 5.51
C ALA A 85 15.47 -1.90 5.07
N LYS A 86 14.86 -2.63 6.02
CA LYS A 86 13.86 -3.67 5.71
C LYS A 86 12.61 -3.07 5.07
N ARG A 87 12.05 -1.99 5.65
CA ARG A 87 10.87 -1.32 5.11
C ARG A 87 11.12 -0.75 3.72
N ALA A 88 12.30 -0.17 3.47
CA ALA A 88 12.70 0.33 2.16
C ALA A 88 12.69 -0.78 1.08
N ARG A 89 13.30 -1.94 1.37
CA ARG A 89 13.29 -3.10 0.45
C ARG A 89 11.88 -3.62 0.18
N GLN A 90 11.05 -3.73 1.22
CA GLN A 90 9.66 -4.17 1.07
C GLN A 90 8.81 -3.18 0.26
N ALA A 91 9.01 -1.88 0.49
CA ALA A 91 8.32 -0.81 -0.23
C ALA A 91 8.67 -0.86 -1.72
N GLU A 92 9.94 -1.04 -2.08
CA GLU A 92 10.33 -1.13 -3.49
C GLU A 92 9.70 -2.34 -4.19
N LYS A 93 9.73 -3.52 -3.55
CA LYS A 93 9.07 -4.73 -4.07
C LYS A 93 7.57 -4.50 -4.29
N ARG A 94 6.87 -3.91 -3.31
CA ARG A 94 5.44 -3.60 -3.41
C ARG A 94 5.16 -2.51 -4.45
N ARG A 95 6.05 -1.52 -4.60
CA ARG A 95 5.95 -0.44 -5.58
C ARG A 95 5.95 -1.01 -6.99
N ILE A 96 6.92 -1.88 -7.32
CA ILE A 96 7.02 -2.50 -8.65
C ILE A 96 5.77 -3.32 -8.98
N TYR A 97 5.32 -4.15 -8.03
CA TYR A 97 4.11 -4.98 -8.20
C TYR A 97 2.83 -4.13 -8.38
N ASN A 98 2.63 -3.11 -7.54
CA ASN A 98 1.46 -2.25 -7.65
C ASN A 98 1.50 -1.36 -8.89
N LYS A 99 2.71 -0.96 -9.33
CA LYS A 99 2.90 -0.20 -10.57
C LYS A 99 2.43 -1.01 -11.77
N SER A 100 2.84 -2.28 -11.89
CA SER A 100 2.43 -3.13 -13.02
C SER A 100 0.92 -3.34 -13.07
N LYS A 101 0.27 -3.60 -11.93
CA LYS A 101 -1.19 -3.75 -11.85
C LYS A 101 -1.95 -2.47 -12.20
N LYS A 102 -1.47 -1.33 -11.71
CA LYS A 102 -2.08 -0.02 -12.04
C LYS A 102 -1.89 0.35 -13.51
N SER A 103 -0.72 0.06 -14.11
CA SER A 103 -0.48 0.30 -15.53
C SER A 103 -1.32 -0.63 -16.41
N GLU A 104 -1.43 -1.92 -16.06
CA GLU A 104 -2.25 -2.90 -16.78
C GLU A 104 -3.71 -2.40 -16.87
N LEU A 105 -4.30 -2.04 -15.72
CA LEU A 105 -5.64 -1.48 -15.64
C LEU A 105 -5.78 -0.22 -16.49
N LYS A 106 -4.85 0.73 -16.38
CA LYS A 106 -4.88 1.99 -17.15
C LYS A 106 -4.86 1.72 -18.65
N THR A 107 -4.04 0.78 -19.10
CA THR A 107 -3.93 0.42 -20.52
C THR A 107 -5.21 -0.24 -21.03
N ARG A 108 -5.76 -1.24 -20.33
CA ARG A 108 -7.03 -1.89 -20.75
C ARG A 108 -8.18 -0.90 -20.78
N MET A 109 -8.29 -0.05 -19.76
CA MET A 109 -9.31 1.00 -19.74
C MET A 109 -9.15 2.01 -20.89
N LYS A 110 -7.92 2.41 -21.21
CA LYS A 110 -7.66 3.33 -22.33
C LYS A 110 -8.11 2.73 -23.66
N LYS A 111 -7.78 1.46 -23.93
CA LYS A 111 -8.23 0.75 -25.14
C LYS A 111 -9.76 0.80 -25.31
N VAL A 112 -10.51 0.51 -24.26
CA VAL A 112 -11.99 0.56 -24.30
C VAL A 112 -12.49 1.98 -24.60
N LEU A 113 -11.92 3.00 -23.96
CA LEU A 113 -12.34 4.39 -24.18
C LEU A 113 -12.02 4.86 -25.59
N ASP A 114 -10.83 4.55 -26.09
CA ASP A 114 -10.41 4.90 -27.45
C ASP A 114 -11.34 4.24 -28.49
N SER A 115 -11.70 2.95 -28.31
CA SER A 115 -12.66 2.25 -29.18
C SER A 115 -14.07 2.86 -29.13
N LEU A 116 -14.55 3.23 -27.94
CA LEU A 116 -15.86 3.89 -27.78
C LEU A 116 -15.89 5.29 -28.41
N ASP A 117 -14.80 6.05 -28.31
CA ASP A 117 -14.68 7.39 -28.90
C ASP A 117 -14.64 7.32 -30.44
N VAL A 118 -14.02 6.29 -31.01
CA VAL A 118 -14.07 6.00 -32.46
C VAL A 118 -15.50 5.65 -32.89
N LEU A 119 -16.17 4.76 -32.16
CA LEU A 119 -17.56 4.35 -32.48
C LEU A 119 -18.55 5.52 -32.39
N LYS A 120 -18.32 6.45 -31.46
CA LYS A 120 -19.13 7.66 -31.33
C LYS A 120 -19.04 8.56 -32.57
N LYS A 121 -17.88 8.63 -33.22
CA LYS A 121 -17.63 9.52 -34.38
C LYS A 121 -18.10 8.93 -35.70
N LYS A 122 -17.93 7.62 -35.90
CA LYS A 122 -18.43 6.92 -37.10
C LYS A 122 -19.95 7.00 -37.15
N LYS A 123 -20.55 7.24 -38.32
CA LYS A 123 -22.03 7.26 -38.46
C LYS A 123 -22.58 5.85 -38.64
N ASP A 124 -21.93 5.03 -39.46
CA ASP A 124 -22.32 3.66 -39.76
C ASP A 124 -21.75 2.69 -38.71
N ALA A 125 -22.55 2.40 -37.69
CA ALA A 125 -22.15 1.50 -36.61
C ALA A 125 -22.72 0.10 -36.86
N GLN A 126 -21.85 -0.87 -37.13
CA GLN A 126 -22.21 -2.28 -37.24
C GLN A 126 -22.29 -2.93 -35.86
N SER A 127 -23.22 -3.87 -35.69
CA SER A 127 -23.38 -4.68 -34.46
C SER A 127 -22.10 -5.42 -34.07
N GLU A 128 -21.31 -5.82 -35.05
CA GLU A 128 -20.04 -6.54 -34.86
C GLU A 128 -18.99 -5.73 -34.09
N GLU A 129 -18.95 -4.39 -34.27
CA GLU A 129 -18.00 -3.53 -33.55
C GLU A 129 -18.32 -3.50 -32.04
N ILE A 130 -19.59 -3.63 -31.66
CA ILE A 130 -20.03 -3.67 -30.26
C ILE A 130 -19.52 -4.93 -29.58
N LEU A 131 -19.65 -6.09 -30.23
CA LEU A 131 -19.20 -7.38 -29.67
C LEU A 131 -17.71 -7.37 -29.37
N SER A 132 -16.91 -6.74 -30.25
CA SER A 132 -15.48 -6.54 -30.01
C SER A 132 -15.22 -5.66 -28.78
N ILE A 133 -15.96 -4.55 -28.64
CA ILE A 133 -15.85 -3.65 -27.48
C ILE A 133 -16.26 -4.37 -26.19
N GLU A 134 -17.28 -5.23 -26.22
CA GLU A 134 -17.70 -6.01 -25.05
C GLU A 134 -16.63 -6.99 -24.58
N LYS A 135 -15.91 -7.63 -25.50
CA LYS A 135 -14.73 -8.44 -25.16
C LYS A 135 -13.66 -7.60 -24.46
N LEU A 136 -13.38 -6.39 -24.97
CA LEU A 136 -12.43 -5.47 -24.32
C LEU A 136 -12.91 -5.00 -22.94
N ILE A 137 -14.22 -4.81 -22.75
CA ILE A 137 -14.81 -4.47 -21.45
C ILE A 137 -14.66 -5.64 -20.47
N ALA A 138 -14.90 -6.87 -20.90
CA ALA A 138 -14.72 -8.06 -20.06
C ALA A 138 -13.26 -8.21 -19.59
N GLU A 139 -12.30 -7.99 -20.48
CA GLU A 139 -10.88 -7.94 -20.12
C GLU A 139 -10.57 -6.84 -19.11
N ALA A 140 -11.11 -5.64 -19.31
CA ALA A 140 -10.92 -4.52 -18.40
C ALA A 140 -11.50 -4.81 -17.01
N TYR A 141 -12.69 -5.43 -16.94
CA TYR A 141 -13.30 -5.85 -15.67
C TYR A 141 -12.47 -6.91 -14.96
N SER A 142 -11.98 -7.93 -15.70
CA SER A 142 -11.08 -8.93 -15.16
C SER A 142 -9.81 -8.29 -14.56
N ALA A 143 -9.20 -7.33 -15.26
CA ALA A 143 -8.02 -6.62 -14.77
C ALA A 143 -8.31 -5.76 -13.52
N ILE A 144 -9.47 -5.08 -13.48
CA ILE A 144 -9.92 -4.31 -12.32
C ILE A 144 -10.08 -5.22 -11.09
N ASP A 145 -10.76 -6.35 -11.25
CA ASP A 145 -11.06 -7.24 -10.11
C ASP A 145 -9.82 -7.97 -9.61
N LYS A 146 -8.91 -8.35 -10.52
CA LYS A 146 -7.59 -8.86 -10.15
C LYS A 146 -6.78 -7.83 -9.36
N ALA A 147 -6.83 -6.55 -9.74
CA ALA A 147 -6.15 -5.48 -9.01
C ALA A 147 -6.77 -5.20 -7.63
N VAL A 148 -8.10 -5.34 -7.49
CA VAL A 148 -8.79 -5.22 -6.20
C VAL A 148 -8.45 -6.41 -5.30
N LYS A 149 -8.51 -7.65 -5.82
CA LYS A 149 -8.13 -8.87 -5.08
C LYS A 149 -6.68 -8.84 -4.63
N ALA A 150 -5.79 -8.30 -5.45
CA ALA A 150 -4.38 -8.14 -5.12
C ALA A 150 -4.10 -7.02 -4.10
N GLY A 151 -5.10 -6.22 -3.72
CA GLY A 151 -4.93 -5.08 -2.79
C GLY A 151 -4.21 -3.87 -3.39
N ALA A 152 -3.97 -3.85 -4.71
CA ALA A 152 -3.38 -2.71 -5.39
C ALA A 152 -4.37 -1.54 -5.56
N LEU A 153 -5.68 -1.83 -5.51
CA LEU A 153 -6.78 -0.88 -5.61
C LEU A 153 -7.84 -1.15 -4.54
N HIS A 154 -8.41 -0.09 -3.97
CA HIS A 154 -9.54 -0.22 -3.03
C HIS A 154 -10.84 -0.59 -3.77
N ARG A 155 -11.73 -1.35 -3.11
CA ARG A 155 -13.00 -1.84 -3.66
C ARG A 155 -13.87 -0.73 -4.29
N ASN A 156 -13.99 0.42 -3.61
CA ASN A 156 -14.78 1.55 -4.10
C ASN A 156 -14.15 2.15 -5.37
N THR A 157 -12.82 2.21 -5.42
CA THR A 157 -12.14 2.72 -6.61
C THR A 157 -12.33 1.76 -7.78
N GLY A 158 -12.29 0.45 -7.55
CA GLY A 158 -12.65 -0.56 -8.57
C GLY A 158 -14.07 -0.38 -9.08
N ALA A 159 -15.05 -0.25 -8.18
CA ALA A 159 -16.45 -0.02 -8.52
C ALA A 159 -16.65 1.28 -9.34
N ASN A 160 -15.97 2.37 -8.96
CA ASN A 160 -15.99 3.63 -9.68
C ASN A 160 -15.45 3.49 -11.11
N ARG A 161 -14.39 2.69 -11.32
CA ARG A 161 -13.85 2.44 -12.67
C ARG A 161 -14.82 1.62 -13.53
N LYS A 162 -15.46 0.59 -12.98
CA LYS A 162 -16.50 -0.18 -13.68
C LYS A 162 -17.69 0.70 -14.06
N SER A 163 -18.19 1.48 -13.10
CA SER A 163 -19.30 2.42 -13.33
C SER A 163 -18.98 3.41 -14.45
N ARG A 164 -17.75 3.93 -14.51
CA ARG A 164 -17.30 4.83 -15.58
C ARG A 164 -17.40 4.19 -16.96
N LEU A 165 -16.93 2.95 -17.14
CA LEU A 165 -16.99 2.25 -18.42
C LEU A 165 -18.44 1.97 -18.83
N ALA A 166 -19.25 1.47 -17.89
CA ALA A 166 -20.67 1.20 -18.13
C ALA A 166 -21.45 2.45 -18.55
N ARG A 167 -21.24 3.59 -17.87
CA ARG A 167 -21.87 4.88 -18.23
C ARG A 167 -21.46 5.32 -19.64
N ARG A 168 -20.19 5.15 -20.02
CA ARG A 168 -19.70 5.53 -21.35
C ARG A 168 -20.31 4.66 -22.45
N LYS A 169 -20.37 3.34 -22.25
CA LYS A 169 -21.07 2.40 -23.14
C LYS A 169 -22.53 2.83 -23.34
N LYS A 170 -23.28 3.02 -22.25
CA LYS A 170 -24.69 3.47 -22.30
C LYS A 170 -24.88 4.79 -23.04
N THR A 171 -23.97 5.74 -22.86
CA THR A 171 -24.03 7.03 -23.59
C THR A 171 -23.94 6.82 -25.09
N VAL A 172 -23.05 5.94 -25.55
CA VAL A 172 -22.90 5.62 -26.99
C VAL A 172 -24.14 4.90 -27.51
N GLU A 173 -24.69 3.94 -26.76
CA GLU A 173 -25.93 3.23 -27.13
C GLU A 173 -27.12 4.17 -27.32
N ILE A 174 -27.30 5.13 -26.39
CA ILE A 174 -28.36 6.15 -26.48
C ILE A 174 -28.13 7.05 -27.69
N LEU A 175 -26.90 7.51 -27.92
CA LEU A 175 -26.57 8.36 -29.08
C LEU A 175 -26.81 7.67 -30.42
N LYS A 176 -26.70 6.33 -30.47
CA LYS A 176 -26.98 5.51 -31.65
C LYS A 176 -28.43 5.08 -31.77
N GLY A 177 -29.26 5.33 -30.74
CA GLY A 177 -30.67 4.98 -30.74
C GLY A 177 -30.97 3.50 -30.47
N TRP A 178 -29.98 2.70 -30.02
CA TRP A 178 -30.19 1.29 -29.71
C TRP A 178 -30.80 1.05 -28.33
N TYR A 179 -30.74 2.05 -27.46
CA TYR A 179 -31.31 1.98 -26.12
C TYR A 179 -31.97 3.31 -25.77
N THR A 180 -33.26 3.23 -25.41
CA THR A 180 -34.03 4.35 -24.89
C THR A 180 -34.41 4.01 -23.45
N PRO A 181 -33.95 4.77 -22.45
CA PRO A 181 -34.31 4.50 -21.07
C PRO A 181 -35.80 4.73 -20.85
N ALA A 182 -36.48 3.85 -20.11
CA ALA A 182 -37.92 3.97 -19.85
C ALA A 182 -38.33 5.32 -19.21
N SER A 183 -37.40 6.03 -18.56
CA SER A 183 -37.64 7.36 -17.99
C SER A 183 -37.90 8.46 -19.02
N SER A 184 -37.48 8.29 -20.28
CA SER A 184 -37.77 9.26 -21.36
C SER A 184 -39.10 9.01 -22.06
N LEU A 185 -39.78 7.90 -21.75
CA LEU A 185 -41.08 7.53 -22.32
C LEU A 185 -42.27 7.97 -21.44
N LYS A 186 -42.00 8.64 -20.30
CA LYS A 186 -43.02 9.26 -19.47
C LYS A 186 -43.18 10.73 -19.89
N VAL A 187 -43.99 10.96 -20.93
CA VAL A 187 -44.62 12.24 -21.27
C VAL A 187 -46.07 11.96 -21.58
#